data_AF-W2SMR3-F1
#
_entry.id   AF-W2SMR3-F1
#
_cell.length_a   1.000
_cell.length_b   1.000
_cell.length_c   1.000
_cell.angle_alpha   90.00
_cell.angle_beta   90.00
_cell.angle_gamma   90.00
#
_symmetry.space_group_name_H-M   'P 1'
#
loop_
_entity.id
_entity.type
_entity.pdbx_description
1 polymer ?
#
loop_
_entity_poly.entity_id
_entity_poly.type
_entity_poly.pdbx_seq_one_letter_code
_entity_poly.pdbx_strand_id
1 'polypeptide(L)'
;MASEDLAIPERDRLPMGTCKPDYVYVVMTLLHKDLHKLRADMPDRKFTFSTSLRLAMQTFNAIEELHSIGYISRDIKPGNFAPGHKSTREGKTIFMYDFGLARRYVDKDLSRRDDIENRAQVYAAKLAAREGDGRAHFLNDTPPQYNMLLTWIDGLVFEDTPPYSKFYNMLDGLREERKIRMHERWDWEEETSTVTSRSDTEGPP
;
A
#
# COMPACT_ATOMS: atom_id res chain seq x y z
N MET A 1 43.38 35.14 51.98
CA MET A 1 43.13 34.29 50.80
C MET A 1 42.24 33.14 51.25
N ALA A 2 40.93 33.34 51.15
CA ALA A 2 39.93 32.29 51.28
C ALA A 2 38.92 32.60 50.19
N SER A 3 38.85 31.71 49.20
CA SER A 3 37.89 31.70 48.11
C SER A 3 36.52 31.39 48.69
N GLU A 4 35.63 32.38 48.71
CA GLU A 4 34.21 32.14 48.96
C GLU A 4 33.61 31.52 47.70
N ASP A 5 33.32 30.22 47.80
CA ASP A 5 32.46 29.49 46.87
C ASP A 5 31.07 30.13 46.88
N LEU A 6 30.79 30.93 45.84
CA LEU A 6 29.44 31.38 45.50
C LEU A 6 28.65 30.18 44.95
N ALA A 7 28.09 29.39 45.87
CA ALA A 7 27.08 28.40 45.55
C ALA A 7 25.84 29.11 44.98
N ILE A 8 25.59 28.92 43.69
CA ILE A 8 24.40 29.41 42.99
C ILE A 8 23.16 28.77 43.64
N PRO A 9 22.12 29.55 44.02
CA PRO A 9 20.92 29.02 44.65
C PRO A 9 20.25 27.96 43.78
N GLU A 10 19.81 26.86 44.41
CA GLU A 10 19.24 25.67 43.76
C GLU A 10 17.95 25.94 42.94
N ARG A 11 17.43 27.17 42.97
CA ARG A 11 16.19 27.59 42.30
C ARG A 11 16.37 28.06 40.86
N ASP A 12 17.60 28.26 40.38
CA ASP A 12 17.88 28.74 39.01
C ASP A 12 18.42 27.65 38.07
N ARG A 13 18.37 26.37 38.47
CA ARG A 13 18.58 25.27 37.54
C ARG A 13 17.34 25.13 36.66
N LEU A 14 17.35 25.80 35.50
CA LEU A 14 16.44 25.51 34.41
C LEU A 14 16.45 23.99 34.18
N PRO A 15 15.30 23.29 34.22
CA PRO A 15 15.28 21.88 33.93
C PRO A 15 15.65 21.72 32.46
N MET A 16 16.89 21.30 32.20
CA MET A 16 17.28 20.71 30.93
C MET A 16 16.60 19.35 30.81
N GLY A 17 15.28 19.38 30.63
CA GLY A 17 14.46 18.23 30.29
C GLY A 17 13.83 18.50 28.95
N THR A 18 14.16 17.70 27.95
CA THR A 18 13.35 17.61 26.74
C THR A 18 12.03 16.94 27.12
N CYS A 19 11.04 17.74 27.52
CA CYS A 19 9.69 17.25 27.74
C CYS A 19 9.19 16.68 26.41
N LYS A 20 9.11 15.35 26.31
CA LYS A 20 8.45 14.71 25.17
C LYS A 20 7.00 15.21 25.13
N PRO A 21 6.47 15.58 23.95
CA PRO A 21 5.09 16.02 23.85
C PRO A 21 4.14 14.89 24.28
N ASP A 22 3.03 15.25 24.93
CA ASP A 22 2.02 14.29 25.39
C ASP A 22 1.41 13.49 24.23
N TYR A 23 1.41 14.08 23.02
CA TYR A 23 0.90 13.46 21.80
C TYR A 23 1.75 13.82 20.60
N VAL A 24 1.92 12.85 19.70
CA VAL A 24 2.45 13.03 18.35
C VAL A 24 1.33 12.68 17.39
N TYR A 25 1.01 13.59 16.48
CA TYR A 25 -0.01 13.39 15.46
C TYR A 25 0.57 13.69 14.07
N VAL A 26 0.03 13.01 13.07
CA VAL A 26 0.33 13.25 11.65
C VAL A 26 -0.99 13.54 10.96
N VAL A 27 -1.07 14.70 10.29
CA VAL A 27 -2.19 15.05 9.42
C VAL A 27 -1.81 14.69 7.99
N MET A 28 -2.67 13.93 7.33
CA MET A 28 -2.48 13.47 5.95
C MET A 28 -3.77 13.60 5.17
N THR A 29 -3.67 13.51 3.84
CA THR A 29 -4.83 13.54 2.95
C THR A 29 -5.79 12.39 3.28
N LEU A 30 -7.09 12.69 3.34
CA LEU A 30 -8.13 11.68 3.52
C LEU A 30 -8.29 10.87 2.23
N LEU A 31 -8.19 9.55 2.35
CA LEU A 31 -8.41 8.59 1.26
C LEU A 31 -9.83 8.00 1.30
N HIS A 32 -10.19 7.21 0.30
CA HIS A 32 -11.44 6.43 0.33
C HIS A 32 -11.31 5.18 1.22
N LYS A 33 -12.28 4.26 1.15
CA LYS A 33 -12.19 2.93 1.76
C LYS A 33 -10.97 2.19 1.21
N ASP A 34 -10.29 1.46 2.08
CA ASP A 34 -9.17 0.60 1.70
C ASP A 34 -9.60 -0.58 0.82
N LEU A 35 -8.63 -1.18 0.11
CA LEU A 35 -8.89 -2.28 -0.81
C LEU A 35 -9.49 -3.51 -0.12
N HIS A 36 -9.22 -3.73 1.18
CA HIS A 36 -9.84 -4.82 1.92
C HIS A 36 -11.35 -4.59 2.08
N LYS A 37 -11.77 -3.40 2.49
CA LYS A 37 -13.18 -3.00 2.60
C LYS A 37 -13.87 -2.96 1.25
N LEU A 38 -13.24 -2.36 0.23
CA LEU A 38 -13.79 -2.30 -1.12
C LEU A 38 -14.05 -3.70 -1.69
N ARG A 39 -13.10 -4.63 -1.51
CA ARG A 39 -13.29 -6.03 -1.91
C ARG A 39 -14.45 -6.67 -1.15
N ALA A 40 -14.57 -6.42 0.16
CA ALA A 40 -15.63 -7.00 0.98
C ALA A 40 -17.04 -6.54 0.56
N ASP A 41 -17.15 -5.35 -0.02
CA ASP A 41 -18.41 -4.79 -0.55
C ASP A 41 -18.81 -5.39 -1.91
N MET A 42 -17.94 -6.16 -2.58
CA MET A 42 -18.25 -6.78 -3.88
C MET A 42 -19.16 -8.02 -3.72
N PRO A 43 -20.04 -8.34 -4.69
CA PRO A 43 -21.00 -9.45 -4.60
C PRO A 43 -20.39 -10.81 -4.20
N ASP A 44 -19.20 -11.14 -4.72
CA ASP A 44 -18.48 -12.38 -4.42
C ASP A 44 -17.24 -12.17 -3.54
N ARG A 45 -17.11 -10.99 -2.93
CA ARG A 45 -15.89 -10.54 -2.25
C ARG A 45 -14.65 -10.64 -3.14
N LYS A 46 -14.83 -10.43 -4.43
CA LYS A 46 -13.81 -10.52 -5.48
C LYS A 46 -13.90 -9.30 -6.38
N PHE A 47 -12.75 -8.85 -6.85
CA PHE A 47 -12.68 -7.91 -7.95
C PHE A 47 -12.67 -8.66 -9.28
N THR A 48 -13.09 -7.96 -10.32
CA THR A 48 -12.88 -8.40 -11.71
C THR A 48 -11.39 -8.50 -12.01
N PHE A 49 -11.06 -9.23 -13.07
CA PHE A 49 -9.69 -9.33 -13.54
C PHE A 49 -9.11 -7.97 -13.95
N SER A 50 -9.90 -7.11 -14.61
CA SER A 50 -9.47 -5.74 -14.99
C SER A 50 -9.06 -4.93 -13.77
N THR A 51 -9.92 -4.89 -12.74
CA THR A 51 -9.62 -4.17 -11.50
C THR A 51 -8.41 -4.78 -10.79
N SER A 52 -8.33 -6.10 -10.67
CA SER A 52 -7.22 -6.79 -10.00
C SER A 52 -5.87 -6.51 -10.68
N LEU A 53 -5.81 -6.56 -12.01
CA LEU A 53 -4.58 -6.31 -12.76
C LEU A 53 -4.11 -4.86 -12.62
N ARG A 54 -5.03 -3.89 -12.73
CA ARG A 54 -4.71 -2.47 -12.59
C ARG A 54 -4.29 -2.12 -11.16
N LEU A 55 -4.92 -2.74 -10.15
CA LEU A 55 -4.50 -2.64 -8.76
C LEU A 55 -3.08 -3.20 -8.55
N ALA A 56 -2.76 -4.35 -9.14
CA ALA A 56 -1.41 -4.91 -9.06
C ALA A 56 -0.35 -3.94 -9.62
N MET A 57 -0.62 -3.33 -10.77
CA MET A 57 0.30 -2.35 -11.38
C MET A 57 0.51 -1.12 -10.48
N GLN A 58 -0.56 -0.51 -9.96
CA GLN A 58 -0.42 0.68 -9.11
C GLN A 58 0.20 0.36 -7.74
N THR A 59 -0.11 -0.80 -7.16
CA THR A 59 0.50 -1.20 -5.89
C THR A 59 1.98 -1.56 -6.05
N PHE A 60 2.39 -2.17 -7.17
CA PHE A 60 3.81 -2.34 -7.49
C PHE A 60 4.54 -0.99 -7.61
N ASN A 61 3.93 -0.01 -8.29
CA ASN A 61 4.50 1.35 -8.40
C ASN A 61 4.72 1.98 -7.02
N ALA A 62 3.72 1.92 -6.13
CA ALA A 62 3.86 2.45 -4.78
C ALA A 62 4.95 1.73 -3.95
N ILE A 63 5.13 0.42 -4.14
CA ILE A 63 6.20 -0.35 -3.48
C ILE A 63 7.57 0.06 -4.01
N GLU A 64 7.72 0.18 -5.34
CA GLU A 64 8.97 0.61 -5.98
C GLU A 64 9.36 2.03 -5.54
N GLU A 65 8.40 2.97 -5.52
CA GLU A 65 8.63 4.33 -5.05
C GLU A 65 9.15 4.35 -3.60
N LEU A 66 8.56 3.55 -2.71
CA LEU A 66 9.03 3.43 -1.33
C LEU A 66 10.45 2.85 -1.26
N HIS A 67 10.75 1.85 -2.08
CA HIS A 67 12.09 1.26 -2.14
C HIS A 67 13.12 2.26 -2.70
N SER A 68 12.74 3.09 -3.68
CA SER A 68 13.61 4.10 -4.30
C SER A 68 14.12 5.15 -3.31
N ILE A 69 13.35 5.42 -2.24
CA ILE A 69 13.74 6.33 -1.15
C ILE A 69 14.41 5.60 0.02
N GLY A 70 14.70 4.30 -0.13
CA GLY A 70 15.48 3.51 0.82
C GLY A 70 14.69 2.88 1.96
N TYR A 71 13.37 2.76 1.82
CA TYR A 71 12.49 2.17 2.84
C TYR A 71 11.80 0.90 2.37
N ILE A 72 11.48 0.02 3.32
CA ILE A 72 10.59 -1.14 3.13
C ILE A 72 9.39 -0.98 4.07
N SER A 73 8.16 -1.18 3.58
CA SER A 73 6.94 -1.04 4.39
C SER A 73 6.85 -2.13 5.48
N ARG A 74 7.25 -3.37 5.12
CA ARG A 74 7.11 -4.60 5.92
C ARG A 74 5.67 -4.99 6.32
N ASP A 75 4.66 -4.25 5.86
CA ASP A 75 3.23 -4.50 6.11
C ASP A 75 2.39 -4.30 4.83
N ILE A 76 2.75 -5.02 3.77
CA ILE A 76 2.01 -5.00 2.51
C ILE A 76 0.76 -5.87 2.64
N LYS A 77 -0.41 -5.23 2.65
CA LYS A 77 -1.73 -5.88 2.71
C LYS A 77 -2.81 -4.96 2.11
N PRO A 78 -3.96 -5.49 1.64
CA PRO A 78 -5.01 -4.65 1.03
C PRO A 78 -5.55 -3.54 1.94
N GLY A 79 -5.48 -3.72 3.27
CA GLY A 79 -5.89 -2.70 4.25
C GLY A 79 -4.96 -1.49 4.38
N ASN A 80 -3.81 -1.47 3.70
CA ASN A 80 -2.84 -0.36 3.67
C ASN A 80 -2.79 0.32 2.30
N PHE A 81 -3.74 0.01 1.42
CA PHE A 81 -3.89 0.67 0.14
C PHE A 81 -5.32 1.18 -0.02
N ALA A 82 -5.48 2.39 -0.53
CA ALA A 82 -6.79 2.97 -0.81
C ALA A 82 -6.72 3.90 -2.03
N PRO A 83 -7.81 4.03 -2.81
CA PRO A 83 -7.90 5.07 -3.80
C PRO A 83 -7.97 6.45 -3.14
N GLY A 84 -7.56 7.49 -3.87
CA GLY A 84 -7.84 8.87 -3.50
C GLY A 84 -9.34 9.07 -3.25
N HIS A 85 -9.70 10.09 -2.48
CA HIS A 85 -11.10 10.32 -2.16
C HIS A 85 -11.92 10.63 -3.44
N LYS A 86 -13.15 10.11 -3.53
CA LYS A 86 -14.01 10.20 -4.74
C LYS A 86 -14.27 11.65 -5.22
N SER A 87 -14.18 12.62 -4.31
CA SER A 87 -14.34 14.05 -4.63
C SER A 87 -13.08 14.72 -5.18
N THR A 88 -11.96 13.99 -5.25
CA THR A 88 -10.66 14.51 -5.70
C THR A 88 -10.37 14.02 -7.12
N ARG A 89 -9.45 14.70 -7.82
CA ARG A 89 -8.94 14.24 -9.13
C ARG A 89 -8.14 12.93 -9.03
N GLU A 90 -7.77 12.54 -7.81
CA GLU A 90 -6.93 11.38 -7.51
C GLU A 90 -7.76 10.13 -7.19
N GLY A 91 -9.08 10.15 -7.41
CA GLY A 91 -9.97 9.02 -7.14
C GLY A 91 -9.61 7.71 -7.86
N LYS A 92 -8.79 7.79 -8.92
CA LYS A 92 -8.28 6.62 -9.66
C LYS A 92 -6.85 6.22 -9.29
N THR A 93 -6.18 7.02 -8.46
CA THR A 93 -4.82 6.75 -7.97
C THR A 93 -4.90 5.96 -6.68
N ILE A 94 -4.18 4.84 -6.61
CA ILE A 94 -4.08 4.00 -5.41
C ILE A 94 -2.86 4.45 -4.61
N PHE A 95 -3.11 4.84 -3.36
CA PHE A 95 -2.09 5.27 -2.42
C PHE A 95 -1.76 4.14 -1.46
N MET A 96 -0.47 3.96 -1.18
CA MET A 96 0.00 3.23 0.00
C MET A 96 -0.02 4.18 1.19
N TYR A 97 -0.55 3.71 2.31
CA TYR A 97 -0.52 4.43 3.58
C TYR A 97 -0.19 3.48 4.73
N ASP A 98 -0.04 4.03 5.94
CA ASP A 98 0.41 3.32 7.14
C ASP A 98 1.85 2.80 7.04
N PHE A 99 2.78 3.69 7.37
CA PHE A 99 4.21 3.40 7.45
C PHE A 99 4.68 3.10 8.88
N GLY A 100 3.77 2.77 9.81
CA GLY A 100 4.10 2.54 11.22
C GLY A 100 5.11 1.39 11.43
N LEU A 101 5.15 0.44 10.49
CA LEU A 101 6.09 -0.69 10.49
C LEU A 101 7.25 -0.53 9.51
N ALA A 102 7.31 0.58 8.76
CA ALA A 102 8.32 0.78 7.74
C ALA A 102 9.73 0.89 8.35
N ARG A 103 10.74 0.48 7.59
CA ARG A 103 12.15 0.53 8.00
C ARG A 103 13.01 0.99 6.85
N ARG A 104 13.99 1.84 7.15
CA ARG A 104 15.06 2.14 6.22
C ARG A 104 15.96 0.91 6.09
N TYR A 105 16.23 0.46 4.86
CA TYR A 105 17.08 -0.70 4.60
C TYR A 105 18.48 -0.33 4.10
N VAL A 106 18.70 0.95 3.79
CA VAL A 106 19.96 1.47 3.23
C VAL A 106 21.04 1.76 4.30
N ASP A 107 20.66 1.79 5.59
CA ASP A 107 21.62 2.00 6.68
C ASP A 107 22.12 0.69 7.30
N LYS A 108 23.44 0.63 7.51
CA LYS A 108 24.19 -0.56 7.97
C LYS A 108 23.94 -0.97 9.43
N ASP A 109 23.23 -0.16 10.21
CA ASP A 109 22.85 -0.46 11.59
C ASP A 109 21.46 -1.09 11.67
N LEU A 110 21.37 -2.33 11.19
CA LEU A 110 20.21 -3.20 11.40
C LEU A 110 20.26 -3.83 12.80
N SER A 111 20.31 -3.01 13.86
CA SER A 111 20.12 -3.53 15.21
C SER A 111 18.68 -4.04 15.34
N ARG A 112 18.54 -5.37 15.31
CA ARG A 112 17.30 -6.15 15.34
C ARG A 112 16.38 -5.69 16.47
N ARG A 113 15.18 -5.26 16.10
CA ARG A 113 14.01 -5.22 17.00
C ARG A 113 12.89 -5.96 16.28
N ASP A 114 12.69 -7.19 16.70
CA ASP A 114 11.73 -8.12 16.14
C ASP A 114 10.38 -7.93 16.84
N ASP A 115 9.50 -7.12 16.25
CA ASP A 115 8.08 -7.07 16.63
C ASP A 115 7.37 -8.25 15.92
N ILE A 116 7.07 -9.33 16.66
CA ILE A 116 6.75 -10.67 16.11
C ILE A 116 5.25 -11.03 16.12
N GLU A 117 4.39 -10.32 16.84
CA GLU A 117 3.13 -10.91 17.32
C GLU A 117 2.05 -11.26 16.28
N ASN A 118 2.21 -10.95 14.99
CA ASN A 118 1.25 -11.39 13.94
C ASN A 118 1.88 -11.88 12.63
N ARG A 119 3.19 -12.18 12.63
CA ARG A 119 3.89 -12.62 11.41
C ARG A 119 3.82 -14.11 11.15
N ALA A 120 3.67 -14.93 12.18
CA ALA A 120 3.77 -16.39 12.03
C ALA A 120 2.69 -16.97 11.10
N GLN A 121 1.43 -16.54 11.24
CA GLN A 121 0.34 -17.01 10.38
C GLN A 121 0.49 -16.54 8.93
N VAL A 122 0.85 -15.26 8.73
CA VAL A 122 1.11 -14.71 7.39
C VAL A 122 2.29 -15.40 6.74
N TYR A 123 3.35 -15.67 7.51
CA TYR A 123 4.52 -16.41 7.05
C TYR A 123 4.17 -17.86 6.70
N ALA A 124 3.41 -18.56 7.55
CA ALA A 124 2.95 -19.91 7.29
C ALA A 124 2.06 -19.98 6.04
N ALA A 125 1.12 -19.05 5.86
CA ALA A 125 0.29 -18.97 4.66
C ALA A 125 1.13 -18.70 3.40
N LYS A 126 2.12 -17.80 3.50
CA LYS A 126 3.09 -17.52 2.44
C LYS A 126 3.94 -18.73 2.06
N LEU A 127 4.28 -19.57 3.04
CA LEU A 127 5.05 -20.79 2.84
C LEU A 127 4.18 -21.88 2.22
N ALA A 128 2.97 -22.10 2.76
CA ALA A 128 2.00 -23.05 2.23
C ALA A 128 1.61 -22.75 0.77
N ALA A 129 1.51 -21.48 0.39
CA ALA A 129 1.27 -21.07 -1.00
C ALA A 129 2.45 -21.36 -1.95
N ARG A 130 3.61 -21.77 -1.45
CA ARG A 130 4.83 -22.04 -2.23
C ARG A 130 5.29 -23.49 -2.19
N GLU A 131 4.85 -24.28 -1.22
CA GLU A 131 5.26 -25.67 -1.03
C GLU A 131 4.34 -26.66 -1.75
N GLY A 132 4.92 -27.72 -2.31
CA GLY A 132 4.19 -28.81 -2.99
C GLY A 132 3.20 -28.30 -4.05
N ASP A 133 1.97 -28.80 -4.00
CA ASP A 133 0.87 -28.38 -4.89
C ASP A 133 0.24 -27.03 -4.48
N GLY A 134 0.67 -26.43 -3.36
CA GLY A 134 0.11 -25.20 -2.82
C GLY A 134 0.22 -24.03 -3.78
N ARG A 135 1.29 -23.97 -4.58
CA ARG A 135 1.48 -22.94 -5.61
C ARG A 135 0.50 -23.06 -6.77
N ALA A 136 0.29 -24.28 -7.25
CA ALA A 136 -0.67 -24.56 -8.32
C ALA A 136 -2.10 -24.24 -7.85
N HIS A 137 -2.43 -24.60 -6.62
CA HIS A 137 -3.71 -24.27 -6.02
C HIS A 137 -3.90 -22.76 -5.80
N PHE A 138 -2.87 -22.07 -5.29
CA PHE A 138 -2.90 -20.63 -5.03
C PHE A 138 -3.08 -19.81 -6.31
N LEU A 139 -2.46 -20.24 -7.40
CA LEU A 139 -2.54 -19.58 -8.71
C LEU A 139 -3.63 -20.17 -9.61
N ASN A 140 -4.53 -21.01 -9.06
CA ASN A 140 -5.64 -21.55 -9.82
C ASN A 140 -6.51 -20.41 -10.37
N ASP A 141 -6.97 -20.56 -11.60
CA ASP A 141 -7.73 -19.54 -12.35
C ASP A 141 -7.01 -18.19 -12.55
N THR A 142 -5.69 -18.14 -12.31
CA THR A 142 -4.87 -16.98 -12.65
C THR A 142 -4.06 -17.23 -13.93
N PRO A 143 -3.75 -16.17 -14.70
CA PRO A 143 -2.90 -16.30 -15.88
C PRO A 143 -1.50 -16.84 -15.52
N PRO A 144 -0.87 -17.66 -16.39
CA PRO A 144 0.45 -18.26 -16.11
C PRO A 144 1.56 -17.23 -15.84
N GLN A 145 1.38 -15.99 -16.31
CA GLN A 145 2.25 -14.85 -16.04
C GLN A 145 2.44 -14.59 -14.53
N TYR A 146 1.41 -14.84 -13.70
CA TYR A 146 1.50 -14.69 -12.24
C TYR A 146 2.45 -15.72 -11.63
N ASN A 147 2.47 -16.95 -12.17
CA ASN A 147 3.44 -17.96 -11.77
C ASN A 147 4.87 -17.52 -12.11
N MET A 148 5.08 -16.94 -13.29
CA MET A 148 6.38 -16.42 -13.69
C MET A 148 6.86 -15.28 -12.78
N LEU A 149 5.99 -14.33 -12.45
CA LEU A 149 6.28 -13.25 -11.50
C LEU A 149 6.71 -13.80 -10.15
N LEU A 150 5.93 -14.73 -9.59
CA LEU A 150 6.24 -15.33 -8.31
C LEU A 150 7.56 -16.12 -8.35
N THR A 151 7.90 -16.75 -9.49
CA THR A 151 9.18 -17.46 -9.66
C THR A 151 10.36 -16.48 -9.63
N TRP A 152 10.21 -15.30 -10.24
CA TRP A 152 11.25 -14.27 -10.17
C TRP A 152 11.38 -13.70 -8.77
N ILE A 153 10.26 -13.48 -8.07
CA ILE A 153 10.26 -12.98 -6.69
C ILE A 153 10.94 -13.98 -5.75
N ASP A 154 10.62 -15.27 -5.87
CA ASP A 154 11.20 -16.32 -5.02
C ASP A 154 12.69 -16.58 -5.31
N GLY A 155 13.18 -16.12 -6.46
CA GLY A 155 14.60 -16.18 -6.82
C GLY A 155 15.43 -15.01 -6.29
N LEU A 156 14.82 -14.00 -5.66
CA LEU A 156 15.54 -12.85 -5.10
C LEU A 156 16.19 -13.18 -3.75
N VAL A 157 17.39 -12.67 -3.53
CA VAL A 157 18.03 -12.64 -2.21
C VAL A 157 17.90 -11.26 -1.55
N PHE A 158 18.29 -11.14 -0.29
CA PHE A 158 18.12 -9.91 0.50
C PHE A 158 18.85 -8.70 -0.12
N GLU A 159 20.01 -8.94 -0.72
CA GLU A 159 20.87 -7.92 -1.33
C GLU A 159 20.40 -7.52 -2.75
N ASP A 160 19.49 -8.27 -3.35
CA ASP A 160 19.06 -8.01 -4.72
C ASP A 160 18.19 -6.76 -4.82
N THR A 161 18.39 -6.02 -5.91
CA THR A 161 17.40 -5.03 -6.35
C THR A 161 16.33 -5.74 -7.18
N PRO A 162 15.04 -5.69 -6.78
CA PRO A 162 13.99 -6.34 -7.54
C PRO A 162 13.92 -5.80 -8.99
N PRO A 163 13.78 -6.66 -10.01
CA PRO A 163 13.74 -6.23 -11.41
C PRO A 163 12.35 -5.68 -11.78
N TYR A 164 11.98 -4.53 -11.24
CA TYR A 164 10.66 -3.91 -11.40
C TYR A 164 10.24 -3.75 -12.86
N SER A 165 11.15 -3.31 -13.75
CA SER A 165 10.86 -3.19 -15.19
C SER A 165 10.39 -4.51 -15.80
N LYS A 166 10.94 -5.64 -15.35
CA LYS A 166 10.54 -6.97 -15.82
C LYS A 166 9.14 -7.33 -15.33
N PHE A 167 8.79 -6.93 -14.10
CA PHE A 167 7.44 -7.12 -13.55
C PHE A 167 6.41 -6.32 -14.32
N TYR A 168 6.69 -5.04 -14.59
CA TYR A 168 5.80 -4.20 -15.39
C TYR A 168 5.61 -4.70 -16.80
N ASN A 169 6.69 -5.07 -17.51
CA ASN A 169 6.57 -5.59 -18.88
C ASN A 169 5.66 -6.82 -18.95
N MET A 170 5.71 -7.70 -17.94
CA MET A 170 4.85 -8.87 -17.87
C MET A 170 3.38 -8.49 -17.63
N LEU A 171 3.11 -7.60 -16.68
CA LEU A 171 1.75 -7.15 -16.37
C LEU A 171 1.15 -6.32 -17.50
N ASP A 172 1.96 -5.48 -18.15
CA ASP A 172 1.54 -4.63 -19.26
C ASP A 172 1.22 -5.46 -20.50
N GLY A 173 2.04 -6.47 -20.81
CA GLY A 173 1.73 -7.43 -21.89
C GLY A 173 0.39 -8.14 -21.66
N LEU A 174 0.10 -8.55 -20.42
CA LEU A 174 -1.17 -9.17 -20.05
C LEU A 174 -2.34 -8.18 -20.14
N ARG A 175 -2.11 -6.91 -19.77
CA ARG A 175 -3.08 -5.82 -19.90
C ARG A 175 -3.44 -5.60 -21.37
N GLU A 176 -2.44 -5.58 -22.25
CA GLU A 176 -2.62 -5.41 -23.70
C GLU A 176 -3.35 -6.60 -24.33
N GLU A 177 -2.96 -7.82 -24.00
CA GLU A 177 -3.62 -9.06 -24.45
C GLU A 177 -5.13 -9.04 -24.14
N ARG A 178 -5.48 -8.57 -22.95
CA ARG A 178 -6.87 -8.49 -22.46
C ARG A 178 -7.56 -7.18 -22.82
N LYS A 179 -6.90 -6.27 -23.54
CA LYS A 179 -7.41 -4.95 -23.97
C LYS A 179 -7.91 -4.08 -22.82
N ILE A 180 -7.26 -4.17 -21.66
CA ILE A 180 -7.61 -3.39 -20.46
C ILE A 180 -6.98 -2.01 -20.53
N ARG A 181 -7.75 -0.95 -20.31
CA ARG A 181 -7.25 0.43 -20.20
C ARG A 181 -7.05 0.82 -18.74
N MET A 182 -5.93 1.47 -18.43
CA MET A 182 -5.62 1.91 -17.06
C MET A 182 -6.66 2.87 -16.45
N HIS A 183 -7.35 3.64 -17.29
CA HIS A 183 -8.33 4.64 -16.88
C HIS A 183 -9.79 4.15 -16.99
N GLU A 184 -10.02 2.83 -17.12
CA GLU A 184 -11.35 2.23 -17.00
C GLU A 184 -11.98 2.50 -15.64
N ARG A 185 -13.26 2.14 -15.51
CA ARG A 185 -13.96 2.21 -14.24
C ARG A 185 -13.45 1.11 -13.30
N TRP A 186 -13.43 1.40 -12.02
CA TRP A 186 -13.26 0.37 -11.00
C TRP A 186 -14.58 -0.33 -10.72
N ASP A 187 -14.52 -1.54 -10.17
CA ASP A 187 -15.73 -2.31 -9.85
C ASP A 187 -16.63 -1.61 -8.81
N TRP A 188 -16.04 -0.75 -7.98
CA TRP A 188 -16.75 0.02 -6.94
C TRP A 188 -17.21 1.42 -7.39
N GLU A 189 -17.03 1.76 -8.68
CA GLU A 189 -17.58 2.98 -9.26
C GLU A 189 -19.00 2.70 -9.80
N GLU A 190 -19.99 3.37 -9.22
CA GLU A 190 -21.38 3.28 -9.70
C GLU A 190 -21.50 3.76 -11.15
N GLU A 191 -22.35 3.12 -11.95
CA GLU A 191 -22.74 3.65 -13.26
C GLU A 191 -23.34 5.04 -13.04
N THR A 192 -22.70 6.06 -13.60
CA THR A 192 -23.32 7.37 -13.67
C THR A 192 -24.45 7.24 -14.68
N SER A 193 -25.67 6.95 -14.21
CA SER A 193 -26.86 7.16 -15.03
C SER A 193 -26.85 8.62 -15.43
N THR A 194 -26.58 8.87 -16.71
CA THR A 194 -26.82 10.17 -17.34
C THR A 194 -28.29 10.49 -17.15
N VAL A 195 -28.62 11.29 -16.12
CA VAL A 195 -29.92 11.94 -16.01
C VAL A 195 -29.99 12.89 -17.19
N THR A 196 -30.59 12.42 -18.29
CA THR A 196 -31.01 13.28 -19.38
C THR A 196 -32.18 14.06 -18.83
N SER A 197 -31.94 15.27 -18.34
CA SER A 197 -33.00 16.24 -18.07
C SER A 197 -33.63 16.63 -19.41
N ARG A 198 -34.63 15.86 -19.85
CA ARG A 198 -35.65 16.37 -20.76
C ARG A 198 -36.42 17.44 -19.98
N SER A 199 -36.16 18.69 -20.33
CA SER A 199 -37.02 19.80 -19.93
C SER A 199 -38.29 19.75 -20.78
N ASP A 200 -39.27 19.00 -20.31
CA ASP A 200 -40.66 19.15 -20.75
C ASP A 200 -41.27 20.28 -19.90
N THR A 201 -41.49 21.44 -20.52
CA THR A 201 -42.56 22.35 -20.10
C THR A 201 -43.26 22.85 -21.36
N GLU A 202 -44.30 22.11 -21.75
CA GLU A 202 -45.45 22.65 -22.47
C GLU A 202 -46.11 23.75 -21.62
N GLY A 203 -46.39 24.90 -22.22
CA GLY A 203 -47.24 25.94 -21.64
C GLY A 203 -48.67 25.83 -22.18
N PRO A 204 -49.72 26.06 -21.35
CA PRO A 204 -51.12 25.91 -21.77
C PRO A 204 -51.67 27.21 -22.43
N PRO A 205 -52.91 27.21 -22.97
CA PRO A 205 -53.28 27.72 -24.30
C PRO A 205 -53.35 29.25 -24.47
#